data_AF-A0A6J5EAX7-F1
#
_entry.id   AF-A0A6J5EAX7-F1
#
_cell.length_a   1.000
_cell.length_b   1.000
_cell.length_c   1.000
_cell.angle_alpha   90.00
_cell.angle_beta   90.00
_cell.angle_gamma   90.00
#
_symmetry.space_group_name_H-M   'P 1'
#
loop_
_entity.id
_entity.type
_entity.pdbx_description
1 polymer ?
#
loop_
_entity_poly.entity_id
_entity_poly.type
_entity_poly.pdbx_seq_one_letter_code
_entity_poly.pdbx_strand_id
1 'polypeptide(L)'
;MDHTKLTAHFPTIDVELTRRDLPERNGEVVTIHITATPSFDAAARWLLQPNVFAFATPLVLWAEMMRAWQPWLPAAFAPMLSLPRPE
;
A
#
# COMPACT_ATOMS: atom_id res chain seq x y z
N MET A 1 -23.74 -17.83 13.79
CA MET A 1 -22.66 -17.10 13.11
C MET A 1 -21.44 -17.24 13.99
N ASP A 2 -20.52 -18.12 13.62
CA ASP A 2 -19.29 -18.32 14.37
C ASP A 2 -18.37 -17.12 14.15
N HIS A 3 -17.95 -16.52 15.26
CA HIS A 3 -16.93 -15.49 15.30
C HIS A 3 -15.82 -15.96 16.22
N THR A 4 -14.58 -15.87 15.76
CA THR A 4 -13.41 -16.13 16.59
C THR A 4 -12.64 -14.83 16.73
N LYS A 5 -12.52 -14.32 17.95
CA LYS A 5 -11.73 -13.13 18.27
C LYS A 5 -10.46 -13.56 19.01
N LEU A 6 -9.31 -13.24 18.45
CA LEU A 6 -8.02 -13.30 19.13
C LEU A 6 -7.56 -11.88 19.43
N THR A 7 -7.12 -11.64 20.66
CA THR A 7 -6.55 -10.36 21.06
C THR A 7 -5.19 -10.61 21.69
N ALA A 8 -4.19 -9.87 21.23
CA ALA A 8 -2.83 -9.91 21.76
C ALA A 8 -2.42 -8.50 22.16
N HIS A 9 -2.02 -8.35 23.42
CA HIS A 9 -1.54 -7.10 23.98
C HIS A 9 -0.02 -7.15 24.08
N PHE A 10 0.65 -6.23 23.40
CA PHE A 10 2.09 -6.03 23.45
C PHE A 10 2.38 -4.65 24.06
N PRO A 11 3.61 -4.40 24.56
CA PRO A 11 3.94 -3.16 25.29
C PRO A 11 3.66 -1.86 24.53
N THR A 12 3.64 -1.89 23.20
CA THR A 12 3.41 -0.71 22.34
C THR A 12 2.38 -0.95 21.24
N ILE A 13 1.77 -2.14 21.20
CA ILE A 13 0.93 -2.60 20.09
C ILE A 13 -0.21 -3.46 20.64
N ASP A 14 -1.44 -3.15 20.26
CA ASP A 14 -2.60 -3.99 20.43
C ASP A 14 -2.97 -4.60 19.07
N VAL A 15 -3.14 -5.92 19.03
CA VAL A 15 -3.57 -6.65 17.83
C VAL A 15 -4.88 -7.36 18.11
N GLU A 16 -5.88 -7.10 17.30
CA GLU A 16 -7.17 -7.80 17.32
C GLU A 16 -7.39 -8.50 15.97
N LEU A 17 -7.62 -9.80 16.03
CA LEU A 17 -7.95 -10.66 14.90
C LEU A 17 -9.39 -11.13 15.06
N THR A 18 -10.27 -10.73 14.14
CA THR A 18 -11.66 -11.22 14.10
C THR A 18 -11.87 -12.05 12.85
N ARG A 19 -12.12 -13.35 13.04
CA ARG A 19 -12.57 -14.28 12.01
C ARG A 19 -14.08 -14.39 12.08
N ARG A 20 -14.76 -14.24 10.93
CA ARG A 20 -16.20 -14.43 10.78
C ARG A 20 -16.50 -15.23 9.54
N ASP A 21 -17.33 -16.24 9.66
CA ASP A 21 -17.85 -16.97 8.50
C ASP A 21 -18.93 -16.14 7.77
N LEU A 22 -18.82 -16.07 6.44
CA LEU A 22 -19.81 -15.49 5.53
C LEU A 22 -20.52 -16.61 4.77
N PRO A 23 -21.59 -17.19 5.34
CA PRO A 23 -22.33 -18.28 4.72
C PRO A 23 -22.98 -17.87 3.40
N GLU A 24 -23.35 -16.60 3.21
CA GLU A 24 -23.97 -16.14 1.96
C GLU A 24 -23.01 -16.17 0.76
N ARG A 25 -21.70 -16.24 1.01
CA ARG A 25 -20.66 -16.27 -0.04
C ARG A 25 -19.80 -17.53 0.00
N ASN A 26 -20.15 -18.54 0.80
CA ASN A 26 -19.31 -19.72 1.05
C ASN A 26 -17.85 -19.34 1.35
N GLY A 27 -17.66 -18.31 2.18
CA GLY A 27 -16.35 -17.70 2.38
C GLY A 27 -16.09 -17.33 3.84
N GLU A 28 -14.83 -17.02 4.13
CA GLU A 28 -14.37 -16.62 5.45
C GLU A 28 -13.83 -15.19 5.36
N VAL A 29 -14.19 -14.35 6.33
CA VAL A 29 -13.64 -13.00 6.48
C VAL A 29 -12.74 -12.96 7.71
N VAL A 30 -11.50 -12.55 7.48
CA VAL A 30 -10.51 -12.32 8.53
C VAL A 30 -10.18 -10.83 8.55
N THR A 31 -10.41 -10.19 9.69
CA THR A 31 -10.11 -8.76 9.92
C THR A 31 -8.99 -8.65 10.95
N ILE A 32 -7.93 -7.92 10.61
CA ILE A 32 -6.79 -7.65 11.49
C ILE A 32 -6.80 -6.15 11.84
N HIS A 33 -7.01 -5.82 13.11
CA HIS A 33 -6.93 -4.46 13.63
C HIS A 33 -5.64 -4.33 14.44
N ILE A 34 -4.80 -3.35 14.08
CA ILE A 34 -3.53 -3.09 14.77
C ILE A 34 -3.56 -1.66 15.27
N THR A 35 -3.51 -1.48 16.58
CA THR A 35 -3.42 -0.17 17.23
C THR A 35 -2.05 -0.07 17.87
N ALA A 36 -1.21 0.85 17.39
CA ALA A 36 0.10 1.09 17.96
C ALA A 36 0.22 2.57 18.30
N THR A 37 0.85 2.89 19.45
CA THR A 37 1.29 4.26 19.75
C THR A 37 2.74 4.38 19.28
N PRO A 38 3.02 4.93 18.09
CA PRO A 38 4.40 5.12 17.68
C PRO A 38 5.05 6.10 18.65
N SER A 39 6.18 5.71 19.26
CA SER A 39 6.97 6.69 20.01
C SER A 39 7.42 7.79 19.05
N PHE A 40 7.48 9.03 19.54
CA PHE A 40 7.87 10.18 18.70
C PHE A 40 9.25 9.94 18.04
N ASP A 41 10.14 9.24 18.75
CA ASP A 41 11.45 8.79 18.28
C ASP A 41 11.35 7.71 17.18
N ALA A 42 10.41 6.76 17.26
CA ALA A 42 10.17 5.77 16.20
C ALA A 42 9.56 6.41 14.96
N ALA A 43 8.61 7.34 15.12
CA ALA A 43 8.05 8.11 14.03
C ALA A 43 9.10 9.03 13.38
N ALA A 44 9.95 9.68 14.19
CA ALA A 44 11.06 10.48 13.70
C ALA A 44 12.08 9.62 12.94
N ARG A 45 12.48 8.45 13.47
CA ARG A 45 13.36 7.51 12.76
C ARG A 45 12.74 7.03 11.46
N TRP A 46 11.44 6.74 11.43
CA TRP A 46 10.73 6.38 10.20
C TRP A 46 10.69 7.54 9.21
N LEU A 47 10.35 8.76 9.63
CA LEU A 47 10.36 9.93 8.74
C LEU A 47 11.77 10.28 8.25
N LEU A 48 12.79 10.13 9.08
CA LEU A 48 14.18 10.45 8.76
C LEU A 48 14.90 9.34 8.00
N GLN A 49 14.27 8.18 7.71
CA GLN A 49 14.97 7.20 6.87
C GLN A 49 15.12 7.80 5.47
N PRO A 50 16.34 7.74 4.90
CA PRO A 50 16.64 8.40 3.63
C PRO A 50 15.76 7.93 2.46
N ASN A 51 15.11 6.78 2.58
CA ASN A 51 14.19 6.24 1.58
C ASN A 51 12.70 6.58 1.77
N VAL A 52 12.26 7.09 2.93
CA VAL A 52 10.81 7.35 3.12
C VAL A 52 10.42 8.63 2.39
N PHE A 53 11.36 9.56 2.24
CA PHE A 53 11.21 10.72 1.35
C PHE A 53 11.27 10.37 -0.14
N ALA A 54 11.82 9.21 -0.52
CA ALA A 54 11.71 8.70 -1.89
C ALA A 54 10.27 8.29 -2.23
N PHE A 55 9.45 7.93 -1.23
CA PHE A 55 8.00 7.72 -1.39
C PHE A 55 7.18 8.97 -1.05
N ALA A 56 7.73 9.93 -0.28
CA ALA A 56 7.06 11.19 0.04
C ALA A 56 7.03 12.18 -1.13
N THR A 57 7.74 11.90 -2.22
CA THR A 57 7.53 12.58 -3.50
C THR A 57 6.50 11.78 -4.28
N PRO A 58 5.23 12.25 -4.37
CA PRO A 58 4.15 11.51 -5.03
C PRO A 58 4.50 11.13 -6.47
N LEU A 59 5.37 11.92 -7.10
CA LEU A 59 5.87 11.70 -8.46
C LEU A 59 6.78 10.47 -8.59
N VAL A 60 7.56 10.11 -7.57
CA VAL A 60 8.46 8.94 -7.62
C VAL A 60 7.66 7.64 -7.48
N LEU A 61 6.70 7.60 -6.54
CA LEU A 61 5.76 6.48 -6.43
C LEU A 61 4.95 6.30 -7.72
N TRP A 62 4.46 7.39 -8.30
CA TRP A 62 3.75 7.37 -9.57
C TRP A 62 4.63 6.86 -10.72
N ALA A 63 5.89 7.29 -10.79
CA ALA A 63 6.84 6.84 -11.81
C ALA A 63 7.13 5.33 -11.71
N GLU A 64 7.36 4.79 -10.51
CA GLU A 64 7.56 3.34 -10.32
C GLU A 64 6.30 2.54 -10.63
N MET A 65 5.11 3.05 -10.28
CA MET A 65 3.84 2.41 -10.62
C MET A 65 3.61 2.39 -12.14
N MET A 66 3.90 3.49 -12.85
CA MET A 66 3.86 3.55 -14.32
C MET A 66 4.87 2.60 -14.96
N ARG A 67 6.05 2.43 -14.36
CA ARG A 67 7.08 1.48 -14.82
C ARG A 67 6.66 0.03 -14.61
N ALA A 68 5.96 -0.29 -13.52
CA ALA A 68 5.38 -1.61 -13.32
C ALA A 68 4.29 -1.93 -14.36
N TRP A 69 3.60 -0.91 -14.87
CA TRP A 69 2.57 -1.06 -15.92
C TRP A 69 3.10 -1.01 -17.36
N GLN A 70 4.40 -0.79 -17.57
CA GLN A 70 5.01 -0.71 -18.91
C GLN A 70 4.65 -1.86 -19.87
N PRO A 71 4.62 -3.14 -19.44
CA PRO A 71 4.34 -4.26 -20.35
C PRO A 71 2.92 -4.25 -20.92
N TRP A 72 1.99 -3.58 -20.25
CA TRP A 72 0.58 -3.49 -20.64
C TRP A 72 0.22 -2.13 -21.26
N LEU A 73 1.15 -1.19 -21.31
CA LEU A 73 0.94 0.07 -22.03
C LEU A 73 1.11 -0.18 -23.54
N PRO A 74 0.11 0.16 -24.37
CA PRO A 74 0.24 0.02 -25.81
C PRO A 74 1.40 0.89 -26.30
N ALA A 75 2.19 0.38 -27.24
CA ALA A 75 3.28 1.11 -27.91
C ALA A 75 2.83 2.45 -28.55
N ALA A 76 1.52 2.69 -28.62
CA ALA A 76 0.90 3.95 -29.04
C ALA A 76 1.23 5.18 -28.16
N PHE A 77 1.77 4.99 -26.94
CA PHE A 77 2.32 6.09 -26.14
C PHE A 77 3.82 6.39 -26.42
N ALA A 78 4.45 5.67 -27.36
CA ALA A 78 5.72 6.13 -27.93
C ALA A 78 5.48 7.55 -28.47
N PRO A 79 6.32 8.52 -28.12
CA PRO A 79 6.00 9.92 -28.34
C PRO A 79 5.71 10.12 -29.82
N MET A 80 4.53 10.70 -30.08
CA MET A 80 4.12 11.32 -31.33
C MET A 80 5.02 12.55 -31.61
N LEU A 81 6.34 12.37 -31.57
CA LEU A 81 7.38 13.37 -31.81
C LEU A 81 7.99 13.21 -33.21
N SER A 82 7.23 12.66 -34.14
CA SER A 82 7.48 12.87 -35.57
C SER A 82 6.40 13.82 -36.11
N LEU A 83 6.43 15.08 -35.65
CA LEU A 83 5.85 16.16 -36.44
C LEU A 83 6.70 16.29 -37.72
N PRO A 84 6.12 16.16 -38.92
CA PRO A 84 6.86 16.40 -40.15
C PRO A 84 7.28 17.86 -40.18
N ARG A 85 8.56 18.11 -40.44
CA ARG A 85 9.10 19.46 -40.70
C ARG A 85 8.37 20.03 -41.93
N PRO A 86 7.67 21.17 -41.83
CA PRO A 86 7.17 21.84 -43.02
C PRO A 86 8.36 22.50 -43.73
N GLU A 87 8.49 22.20 -45.02
CA GLU A 87 9.33 22.95 -45.98
C GLU A 87 8.67 24.29 -46.33
#